data_AF-A0A7I4YED8-F1
#
_entry.id   AF-A0A7I4YED8-F1
#
_cell.length_a   1.000
_cell.length_b   1.000
_cell.length_c   1.000
_cell.angle_alpha   90.00
_cell.angle_beta   90.00
_cell.angle_gamma   90.00
#
_symmetry.space_group_name_H-M   'P 1'
#
loop_
_entity.id
_entity.type
_entity.pdbx_description
1 polymer ?
#
loop_
_entity_poly.entity_id
_entity_poly.type
_entity_poly.pdbx_seq_one_letter_code
_entity_poly.pdbx_strand_id
1 'polypeptide(L)'
;MSGLNRRVKLNVGGQIFETTEGTLCRVPNTKLSRLVESIDRSNNNYEVFIDHDPKYFPMVLNFLRDGRIPLPDTVAEIDQLLWEAQYFELPALTEFIESEEQRGPPFFRGDKVVWRDQNFQRALAKAGWRFDGSTNDSLKPLCFMPRSDEIRTCVTCGVTTDSFDRNYRTIFELPRNATFAVGEVRKVYRDSCCVDVTFAMFNYLYHIPATMLQLAGNSYTSSEE
;
A
#
# COMPACT_ATOMS: atom_id res chain seq x y z
N MET A 1 19.12 22.18 26.01
CA MET A 1 18.00 21.74 25.15
C MET A 1 17.29 22.92 24.47
N SER A 2 17.99 24.00 24.09
CA SER A 2 17.40 25.25 23.56
C SER A 2 17.49 25.40 22.03
N GLY A 3 18.17 24.50 21.32
CA GLY A 3 18.39 24.59 19.86
C GLY A 3 17.26 24.05 18.98
N LEU A 4 16.42 23.14 19.50
CA LEU A 4 15.43 22.41 18.69
C LEU A 4 14.35 23.30 18.05
N ASN A 5 14.04 24.45 18.65
CA ASN A 5 13.05 25.39 18.12
C ASN A 5 13.69 26.48 17.22
N ARG A 6 15.00 26.45 17.00
CA ARG A 6 15.67 27.42 16.13
C ARG A 6 15.23 27.20 14.69
N ARG A 7 14.81 28.28 14.03
CA ARG A 7 14.44 28.27 12.62
C ARG A 7 15.68 28.15 11.74
N VAL A 8 15.57 27.38 10.68
CA VAL A 8 16.61 27.13 9.69
C VAL A 8 16.01 27.32 8.31
N LYS A 9 16.74 28.02 7.44
CA LYS A 9 16.44 28.16 6.01
C LYS A 9 17.26 27.17 5.20
N LEU A 10 16.58 26.41 4.36
CA LEU A 10 17.17 25.45 3.42
C LEU A 10 16.87 25.94 2.01
N ASN A 11 17.90 26.19 1.22
CA ASN A 11 17.75 26.50 -0.20
C ASN A 11 18.00 25.22 -1.00
N VAL A 12 16.95 24.56 -1.46
CA VAL A 12 17.01 23.30 -2.23
C VAL A 12 16.83 23.62 -3.70
N GLY A 13 17.90 23.51 -4.50
CA GLY A 13 17.85 23.76 -5.94
C GLY A 13 17.38 25.16 -6.36
N GLY A 14 17.51 26.15 -5.48
CA GLY A 14 17.04 27.52 -5.69
C GLY A 14 15.72 27.87 -4.99
N GLN A 15 15.00 26.88 -4.42
CA GLN A 15 13.78 27.11 -3.66
C GLN A 15 14.05 27.12 -2.16
N ILE A 16 13.60 28.18 -1.47
CA ILE A 16 13.81 28.35 -0.03
C ILE A 16 12.67 27.70 0.76
N PHE A 17 13.05 26.83 1.69
CA PHE A 17 12.19 26.21 2.69
C PHE A 17 12.62 26.65 4.09
N GLU A 18 11.67 26.75 5.00
CA GLU A 18 11.94 27.11 6.38
C GLU A 18 11.33 26.10 7.35
N THR A 19 12.13 25.66 8.32
CA THR A 19 11.73 24.66 9.31
C THR A 19 12.53 24.86 10.61
N THR A 20 12.47 23.92 11.56
CA THR A 20 13.25 23.96 12.79
C THR A 20 14.36 22.90 12.82
N GLU A 21 15.44 23.16 13.56
CA GLU A 21 16.48 22.14 13.83
C GLU A 21 15.87 20.85 14.39
N GLY A 22 14.88 20.95 15.27
CA GLY A 22 14.20 19.80 15.85
C GLY A 22 13.47 18.93 14.83
N THR A 23 12.91 19.54 13.78
CA THR A 23 12.30 18.78 12.66
C THR A 23 13.37 18.01 11.88
N LEU A 24 14.49 18.66 11.55
CA LEU A 24 15.57 18.04 10.76
C LEU A 24 16.31 16.94 11.54
N CYS A 25 16.39 17.07 12.86
CA CYS A 25 16.99 16.06 13.76
C CYS A 25 15.98 15.04 14.30
N ARG A 26 14.72 15.03 13.82
CA ARG A 26 13.68 14.09 14.27
C ARG A 26 14.12 12.64 14.09
N VAL A 27 14.71 12.34 12.94
CA VAL A 27 15.33 11.06 12.63
C VAL A 27 16.84 11.26 12.72
N PRO A 28 17.54 10.53 13.62
CA PRO A 28 18.98 10.70 13.80
C PRO A 28 19.76 10.06 12.65
N ASN A 29 21.00 10.50 12.45
CA ASN A 29 21.95 9.96 11.45
C ASN A 29 21.48 10.07 10.00
N THR A 30 20.69 11.09 9.69
CA THR A 30 20.22 11.39 8.33
C THR A 30 21.11 12.46 7.72
N LYS A 31 21.02 12.64 6.40
CA LYS A 31 21.71 13.75 5.73
C LYS A 31 21.27 15.11 6.29
N LEU A 32 19.96 15.26 6.54
CA LEU A 32 19.37 16.48 7.09
C LEU A 32 19.80 16.74 8.54
N SER A 33 19.89 15.69 9.38
CA SER A 33 20.34 15.87 10.76
C SER A 33 21.82 16.27 10.84
N ARG A 34 22.66 15.73 9.93
CA ARG A 34 24.08 16.11 9.84
C ARG A 34 24.27 17.54 9.33
N LEU A 35 23.42 18.01 8.43
CA LEU A 35 23.46 19.40 7.97
C LEU A 35 23.23 20.39 9.12
N VAL A 36 22.35 20.06 10.08
CA VAL A 36 22.11 20.91 11.27
C VAL A 36 23.37 21.12 12.09
N GLU A 37 24.24 20.11 12.20
CA GLU A 37 25.49 20.21 12.95
C GLU A 37 26.47 21.22 12.33
N SER A 38 26.39 21.40 11.01
CA SER A 38 27.25 22.30 10.24
C SER A 38 26.75 23.75 10.18
N ILE A 39 25.56 24.04 10.71
CA ILE A 39 24.99 25.39 10.63
C ILE A 39 25.71 26.34 11.57
N ASP A 40 26.16 27.47 11.02
CA ASP A 40 26.64 28.59 11.82
C ASP A 40 25.50 29.18 12.67
N ARG A 41 25.63 29.00 14.00
CA ARG A 41 24.63 29.49 14.97
C ARG A 41 24.76 30.99 15.26
N SER A 42 25.82 31.64 14.78
CA SER A 42 26.05 33.08 14.98
C SER A 42 25.30 33.94 13.95
N ASN A 43 24.94 33.38 12.80
CA ASN A 43 24.27 34.08 11.72
C ASN A 43 22.81 33.61 11.54
N ASN A 44 21.87 34.45 11.98
CA ASN A 44 20.43 34.18 11.85
C ASN A 44 19.89 34.18 10.41
N ASN A 45 20.67 34.67 9.44
CA ASN A 45 20.30 34.68 8.02
C ASN A 45 21.09 33.65 7.20
N TYR A 46 21.81 32.73 7.84
CA TYR A 46 22.50 31.67 7.13
C TYR A 46 21.51 30.70 6.48
N GLU A 47 21.69 30.49 5.17
CA GLU A 47 20.88 29.57 4.37
C GLU A 47 21.75 28.37 3.99
N VAL A 48 21.26 27.16 4.26
CA VAL A 48 21.95 25.93 3.86
C VAL A 48 21.54 25.61 2.43
N PHE A 49 22.48 25.67 1.49
CA PHE A 49 22.23 25.27 0.11
C PHE A 49 22.34 23.74 -0.06
N ILE A 50 21.34 23.16 -0.70
CA ILE A 50 21.29 21.75 -1.10
C ILE A 50 21.10 21.72 -2.61
N ASP A 51 22.09 21.18 -3.30
CA ASP A 51 22.04 20.98 -4.76
C ASP A 51 21.19 19.75 -5.07
N HIS A 52 19.86 19.93 -5.04
CA HIS A 52 18.86 18.91 -5.33
C HIS A 52 17.58 19.54 -5.87
N ASP A 53 16.79 18.79 -6.64
CA ASP A 53 15.45 19.20 -7.05
C ASP A 53 14.54 19.40 -5.81
N PRO A 54 13.88 20.56 -5.66
CA PRO A 54 12.99 20.84 -4.53
C PRO A 54 11.61 20.15 -4.60
N LYS A 55 11.22 19.55 -5.74
CA LYS A 55 9.84 19.14 -6.02
C LYS A 55 9.16 18.36 -4.89
N TYR A 56 9.80 17.31 -4.37
CA TYR A 56 9.22 16.43 -3.34
C TYR A 56 9.74 16.71 -1.92
N PHE A 57 10.64 17.69 -1.78
CA PHE A 57 11.17 18.10 -0.49
C PHE A 57 10.09 18.52 0.53
N PRO A 58 8.95 19.15 0.16
CA PRO A 58 7.86 19.41 1.10
C PRO A 58 7.31 18.15 1.78
N MET A 59 7.22 17.03 1.05
CA MET A 59 6.71 15.77 1.60
C MET A 59 7.69 15.16 2.59
N VAL A 60 8.99 15.22 2.28
CA VAL A 60 10.07 14.85 3.21
C VAL A 60 9.96 15.65 4.51
N LEU A 61 9.80 16.98 4.42
CA LEU A 61 9.64 17.82 5.62
C LEU A 61 8.37 17.50 6.40
N ASN A 62 7.25 17.26 5.73
CA ASN A 62 5.99 16.90 6.40
C ASN A 62 6.10 15.54 7.09
N PHE A 63 6.79 14.56 6.49
CA PHE A 63 7.06 13.29 7.15
C PHE A 63 7.90 13.49 8.42
N LEU A 64 8.93 14.32 8.39
CA LEU A 64 9.74 14.61 9.58
C LEU A 64 8.95 15.34 10.68
N ARG A 65 7.89 16.08 10.33
CA ARG A 65 7.00 16.74 11.30
C ARG A 65 6.04 15.75 11.93
N ASP A 66 5.33 14.99 11.11
CA ASP A 66 4.15 14.24 11.53
C ASP A 66 4.38 12.72 11.65
N GLY A 67 5.49 12.22 11.11
CA GLY A 67 5.83 10.79 11.05
C GLY A 67 5.01 9.98 10.03
N ARG A 68 4.15 10.65 9.25
CA ARG A 68 3.33 10.07 8.19
C ARG A 68 2.99 11.14 7.17
N ILE A 69 2.72 10.73 5.93
CA ILE A 69 2.26 11.60 4.85
C ILE A 69 1.25 10.85 3.97
N PRO A 70 0.31 11.56 3.32
CA PRO A 70 -0.40 10.97 2.20
C PRO A 70 0.62 10.65 1.10
N LEU A 71 0.60 9.43 0.58
CA LEU A 71 1.42 9.09 -0.59
C LEU A 71 0.84 9.76 -1.85
N PRO A 72 1.69 10.12 -2.83
CA PRO A 72 1.24 10.56 -4.15
C PRO A 72 0.35 9.52 -4.84
N ASP A 73 -0.50 9.97 -5.76
CA ASP A 73 -1.49 9.10 -6.42
C ASP A 73 -0.88 8.19 -7.50
N THR A 74 0.33 8.50 -7.97
CA THR A 74 0.98 7.77 -9.06
C THR A 74 2.26 7.07 -8.59
N VAL A 75 2.50 5.83 -9.05
CA VAL A 75 3.72 5.08 -8.68
C VAL A 75 4.98 5.80 -9.13
N ALA A 76 4.97 6.52 -10.26
CA ALA A 76 6.12 7.30 -10.69
C ALA A 76 6.48 8.40 -9.67
N GLU A 77 5.47 9.05 -9.07
CA GLU A 77 5.70 10.05 -8.02
C GLU A 77 6.09 9.41 -6.69
N ILE A 78 5.57 8.21 -6.38
CA ILE A 78 6.00 7.41 -5.23
C ILE A 78 7.48 6.99 -5.38
N ASP A 79 7.90 6.54 -6.56
CA ASP A 79 9.30 6.19 -6.87
C ASP A 79 10.22 7.41 -6.72
N GLN A 80 9.80 8.59 -7.19
CA GLN A 80 10.57 9.82 -6.97
C GLN A 80 10.67 10.15 -5.48
N LEU A 81 9.57 10.02 -4.73
CA LEU A 81 9.59 10.23 -3.28
C LEU A 81 10.47 9.20 -2.55
N LEU A 82 10.52 7.97 -3.03
CA LEU A 82 11.42 6.93 -2.54
C LEU A 82 12.89 7.29 -2.83
N TRP A 83 13.19 7.84 -4.00
CA TRP A 83 14.53 8.37 -4.31
C TRP A 83 14.91 9.53 -3.39
N GLU A 84 13.98 10.45 -3.08
CA GLU A 84 14.24 11.49 -2.07
C GLU A 84 14.53 10.88 -0.70
N ALA A 85 13.73 9.91 -0.27
CA ALA A 85 13.93 9.22 1.00
C ALA A 85 15.32 8.58 1.07
N GLN A 86 15.79 7.98 -0.02
CA GLN A 86 17.14 7.43 -0.13
C GLN A 86 18.22 8.53 -0.14
N TYR A 87 18.04 9.61 -0.92
CA TYR A 87 18.99 10.72 -1.00
C TYR A 87 19.21 11.44 0.34
N PHE A 88 18.13 11.65 1.10
CA PHE A 88 18.19 12.24 2.43
C PHE A 88 18.54 11.24 3.53
N GLU A 89 18.74 9.96 3.18
CA GLU A 89 19.06 8.86 4.08
C GLU A 89 18.01 8.70 5.18
N LEU A 90 16.74 8.61 4.79
CA LEU A 90 15.57 8.52 5.66
C LEU A 90 14.96 7.10 5.62
N PRO A 91 15.57 6.11 6.32
CA PRO A 91 15.07 4.73 6.30
C PRO A 91 13.63 4.62 6.81
N ALA A 92 13.25 5.43 7.80
CA ALA A 92 11.88 5.47 8.31
C ALA A 92 10.86 5.91 7.25
N LEU A 93 11.24 6.77 6.29
CA LEU A 93 10.37 7.16 5.18
C LEU A 93 10.32 6.09 4.09
N THR A 94 11.46 5.46 3.77
CA THR A 94 11.52 4.30 2.87
C THR A 94 10.61 3.18 3.36
N GLU A 95 10.75 2.78 4.63
CA GLU A 95 9.91 1.74 5.25
C GLU A 95 8.44 2.14 5.27
N PHE A 96 8.13 3.41 5.53
CA PHE A 96 6.76 3.92 5.46
C PHE A 96 6.18 3.77 4.05
N ILE A 97 6.88 4.27 3.01
CA ILE A 97 6.42 4.19 1.62
C ILE A 97 6.18 2.74 1.20
N GLU A 98 7.14 1.84 1.42
CA GLU A 98 7.00 0.42 1.08
C GLU A 98 5.86 -0.26 1.85
N SER A 99 5.62 0.13 3.11
CA SER A 99 4.53 -0.40 3.92
C SER A 99 3.15 0.08 3.47
N GLU A 100 3.08 1.30 2.94
CA GLU A 100 1.87 1.90 2.38
C GLU A 100 1.57 1.38 0.97
N GLU A 101 2.58 1.15 0.14
CA GLU A 101 2.42 0.49 -1.17
C GLU A 101 1.93 -0.97 -1.05
N GLN A 102 2.21 -1.63 0.08
CA GLN A 102 1.63 -2.93 0.42
C GLN A 102 0.21 -2.87 1.00
N ARG A 103 -0.37 -1.67 1.20
CA ARG A 103 -1.71 -1.56 1.77
C ARG A 103 -2.73 -2.10 0.79
N GLY A 104 -3.37 -3.18 1.24
CA GLY A 104 -4.58 -3.69 0.62
C GLY A 104 -5.77 -2.80 1.00
N PRO A 105 -6.84 -3.33 1.61
CA PRO A 105 -8.03 -2.55 1.89
C PRO A 105 -7.78 -1.31 2.78
N PRO A 106 -8.66 -0.27 2.73
CA PRO A 106 -9.96 -0.31 2.08
C PRO A 106 -9.87 -0.20 0.56
N PHE A 107 -10.59 -1.08 -0.12
CA PHE A 107 -10.79 -1.00 -1.55
C PHE A 107 -12.11 -0.30 -1.85
N PHE A 108 -12.16 0.30 -3.03
CA PHE A 108 -13.31 0.93 -3.61
C PHE A 108 -13.73 0.18 -4.88
N ARG A 109 -14.99 0.37 -5.28
CA ARG A 109 -15.50 -0.19 -6.52
C ARG A 109 -14.72 0.41 -7.70
N GLY A 110 -14.19 -0.46 -8.56
CA GLY A 110 -13.35 -0.11 -9.69
C GLY A 110 -11.86 -0.33 -9.44
N ASP A 111 -11.44 -0.51 -8.18
CA ASP A 111 -10.03 -0.73 -7.85
C ASP A 111 -9.48 -1.95 -8.58
N LYS A 112 -8.30 -1.78 -9.19
CA LYS A 112 -7.56 -2.87 -9.77
C LYS A 112 -6.74 -3.53 -8.68
N VAL A 113 -6.88 -4.84 -8.57
CA VAL A 113 -6.30 -5.61 -7.46
C VAL A 113 -5.57 -6.83 -7.99
N VAL A 114 -4.48 -7.16 -7.33
CA VAL A 114 -3.75 -8.41 -7.55
C VAL A 114 -3.68 -9.19 -6.26
N TRP A 115 -3.40 -10.48 -6.40
CA TRP A 115 -3.17 -11.33 -5.26
C TRP A 115 -1.90 -10.92 -4.52
N ARG A 116 -2.01 -10.76 -3.21
CA ARG A 116 -0.88 -10.46 -2.32
C ARG A 116 0.14 -11.61 -2.31
N ASP A 117 -0.32 -12.85 -2.40
CA ASP A 117 0.52 -14.04 -2.56
C ASP A 117 0.02 -14.84 -3.77
N GLN A 118 0.89 -15.01 -4.77
CA GLN A 118 0.62 -15.75 -5.99
C GLN A 118 0.49 -17.26 -5.75
N ASN A 119 0.99 -17.77 -4.60
CA ASN A 119 0.80 -19.16 -4.21
C ASN A 119 -0.36 -19.28 -3.22
N PHE A 120 -1.58 -19.44 -3.75
CA PHE A 120 -2.79 -19.56 -2.95
C PHE A 120 -2.76 -20.70 -1.94
N GLN A 121 -2.15 -21.83 -2.28
CA GLN A 121 -2.06 -22.95 -1.35
C GLN A 121 -1.26 -22.58 -0.11
N ARG A 122 -0.14 -21.87 -0.30
CA ARG A 122 0.66 -21.35 0.80
C ARG A 122 -0.07 -20.25 1.58
N ALA A 123 -0.72 -19.32 0.88
CA ALA A 123 -1.46 -18.23 1.49
C ALA A 123 -2.59 -18.75 2.40
N LEU A 124 -3.33 -19.73 1.92
CA LEU A 124 -4.44 -20.32 2.66
C LEU A 124 -3.97 -21.26 3.76
N ALA A 125 -2.86 -21.98 3.55
CA ALA A 125 -2.24 -22.76 4.62
C ALA A 125 -1.80 -21.87 5.79
N LYS A 126 -1.26 -20.68 5.52
CA LYS A 126 -0.98 -19.66 6.55
C LYS A 126 -2.25 -19.15 7.24
N ALA A 127 -3.37 -19.09 6.52
CA ALA A 127 -4.68 -18.76 7.08
C ALA A 127 -5.36 -19.93 7.83
N GLY A 128 -4.66 -21.06 8.04
CA GLY A 128 -5.16 -22.21 8.80
C GLY A 128 -5.95 -23.23 7.97
N TRP A 129 -5.99 -23.09 6.65
CA TRP A 129 -6.68 -24.03 5.78
C TRP A 129 -5.80 -25.24 5.40
N ARG A 130 -6.40 -26.43 5.39
CA ARG A 130 -5.76 -27.69 4.97
C ARG A 130 -6.53 -28.31 3.81
N PHE A 131 -5.78 -28.75 2.81
CA PHE A 131 -6.28 -29.36 1.57
C PHE A 131 -6.58 -30.87 1.70
N ASP A 132 -6.35 -31.45 2.88
CA ASP A 132 -6.59 -32.86 3.21
C ASP A 132 -8.04 -33.14 3.65
N GLY A 133 -8.92 -32.13 3.59
CA GLY A 133 -10.31 -32.24 4.03
C GLY A 133 -10.54 -32.07 5.53
N SER A 134 -9.48 -31.89 6.34
CA SER A 134 -9.60 -31.74 7.80
C SER A 134 -10.14 -30.40 8.26
N THR A 135 -10.09 -29.35 7.42
CA THR A 135 -10.59 -28.02 7.80
C THR A 135 -12.11 -27.94 7.68
N ASN A 136 -12.74 -27.51 8.76
CA ASN A 136 -14.18 -27.24 8.81
C ASN A 136 -14.60 -26.27 7.70
N ASP A 137 -15.59 -26.68 6.90
CA ASP A 137 -16.19 -25.89 5.83
C ASP A 137 -16.73 -24.54 6.29
N SER A 138 -17.19 -24.45 7.53
CA SER A 138 -17.73 -23.21 8.11
C SER A 138 -16.70 -22.09 8.24
N LEU A 139 -15.40 -22.40 8.17
CA LEU A 139 -14.31 -21.42 8.28
C LEU A 139 -13.72 -21.01 6.94
N LYS A 140 -14.19 -21.58 5.82
CA LYS A 140 -13.62 -21.36 4.49
C LYS A 140 -14.20 -20.07 3.87
N PRO A 141 -13.38 -19.21 3.23
CA PRO A 141 -13.91 -18.08 2.46
C PRO A 141 -14.74 -18.58 1.27
N LEU A 142 -15.81 -17.85 0.92
CA LEU A 142 -16.75 -18.28 -0.12
C LEU A 142 -16.09 -18.48 -1.50
N CYS A 143 -15.06 -17.69 -1.86
CA CYS A 143 -14.32 -17.91 -3.11
C CYS A 143 -13.61 -19.27 -3.18
N PHE A 144 -13.41 -19.99 -2.07
CA PHE A 144 -12.78 -21.32 -2.02
C PHE A 144 -13.79 -22.44 -1.74
N MET A 145 -15.09 -22.22 -1.88
CA MET A 145 -16.07 -23.28 -1.65
C MET A 145 -16.59 -23.80 -2.99
N PRO A 146 -16.53 -25.12 -3.28
CA PRO A 146 -17.14 -25.67 -4.48
C PRO A 146 -18.65 -25.36 -4.49
N ARG A 147 -19.22 -25.29 -5.70
CA ARG A 147 -20.66 -25.11 -5.85
C ARG A 147 -21.39 -26.25 -5.13
N SER A 148 -22.25 -25.89 -4.18
CA SER A 148 -23.10 -26.80 -3.41
C SER A 148 -24.53 -26.26 -3.42
N ASP A 149 -25.51 -27.14 -3.29
CA ASP A 149 -26.93 -26.77 -3.14
C ASP A 149 -27.23 -26.21 -1.74
N GLU A 150 -26.29 -26.38 -0.78
CA GLU A 150 -26.40 -25.80 0.55
C GLU A 150 -26.09 -24.30 0.56
N ILE A 151 -26.99 -23.50 1.17
CA ILE A 151 -26.75 -22.08 1.40
C ILE A 151 -25.63 -21.92 2.44
N ARG A 152 -24.60 -21.16 2.09
CA ARG A 152 -23.47 -20.83 2.96
C ARG A 152 -23.44 -19.34 3.25
N THR A 153 -22.92 -18.98 4.41
CA THR A 153 -22.76 -17.59 4.83
C THR A 153 -21.28 -17.28 4.98
N CYS A 154 -20.83 -16.17 4.40
CA CYS A 154 -19.48 -15.66 4.61
C CYS A 154 -19.31 -15.26 6.07
N VAL A 155 -18.35 -15.86 6.77
CA VAL A 155 -18.07 -15.56 8.18
C VAL A 155 -17.59 -14.12 8.40
N THR A 156 -17.00 -13.50 7.39
CA THR A 156 -16.42 -12.16 7.50
C THR A 156 -17.45 -11.06 7.24
N CYS A 157 -18.21 -11.17 6.15
CA CYS A 157 -19.12 -10.11 5.71
C CYS A 157 -20.61 -10.47 5.85
N GLY A 158 -20.94 -11.71 6.21
CA GLY A 158 -22.31 -12.18 6.39
C GLY A 158 -23.12 -12.36 5.10
N VAL A 159 -22.51 -12.17 3.92
CA VAL A 159 -23.20 -12.42 2.65
C VAL A 159 -23.49 -13.90 2.50
N THR A 160 -24.66 -14.24 1.96
CA THR A 160 -25.13 -15.61 1.76
C THR A 160 -25.07 -16.00 0.28
N THR A 161 -24.77 -17.27 -0.01
CA THR A 161 -24.59 -17.76 -1.39
C THR A 161 -25.89 -17.79 -2.20
N ASP A 162 -27.05 -17.72 -1.58
CA ASP A 162 -28.35 -17.55 -2.26
C ASP A 162 -28.52 -16.15 -2.89
N SER A 163 -27.74 -15.17 -2.43
CA SER A 163 -27.65 -13.84 -3.05
C SER A 163 -26.72 -13.80 -4.27
N PHE A 164 -25.98 -14.89 -4.52
CA PHE A 164 -25.04 -14.97 -5.63
C PHE A 164 -25.77 -15.42 -6.89
N ASP A 165 -25.57 -14.69 -7.98
CA ASP A 165 -26.09 -15.07 -9.28
C ASP A 165 -25.29 -16.23 -9.90
N ARG A 166 -25.66 -16.63 -11.13
CA ARG A 166 -24.98 -17.71 -11.85
C ARG A 166 -23.56 -17.37 -12.29
N ASN A 167 -23.09 -16.14 -12.10
CA ASN A 167 -21.74 -15.71 -12.50
C ASN A 167 -20.72 -15.87 -11.37
N TYR A 168 -21.15 -16.10 -10.13
CA TYR A 168 -20.21 -16.39 -9.06
C TYR A 168 -19.50 -17.72 -9.29
N ARG A 169 -18.19 -17.70 -9.12
CA ARG A 169 -17.32 -18.86 -9.30
C ARG A 169 -16.37 -19.02 -8.13
N THR A 170 -15.80 -20.20 -8.08
CA THR A 170 -14.79 -20.57 -7.11
C THR A 170 -13.41 -20.38 -7.74
N ILE A 171 -12.42 -20.02 -6.94
CA ILE A 171 -11.04 -19.88 -7.42
C ILE A 171 -10.40 -21.22 -7.81
N PHE A 172 -10.99 -22.36 -7.44
CA PHE A 172 -10.58 -23.65 -8.00
C PHE A 172 -10.97 -23.81 -9.47
N GLU A 173 -11.97 -23.04 -9.91
CA GLU A 173 -12.37 -22.95 -11.30
C GLU A 173 -11.59 -21.87 -12.06
N LEU A 174 -10.73 -21.10 -11.38
CA LEU A 174 -9.79 -20.20 -12.05
C LEU A 174 -8.65 -21.02 -12.67
N PRO A 175 -8.30 -20.79 -13.95
CA PRO A 175 -7.17 -21.45 -14.55
C PRO A 175 -5.88 -21.06 -13.81
N ARG A 176 -4.89 -21.96 -13.78
CA ARG A 176 -3.66 -21.83 -12.96
C ARG A 176 -2.86 -20.54 -13.20
N ASN A 177 -3.00 -19.91 -14.36
CA ASN A 177 -2.36 -18.65 -14.71
C ASN A 177 -3.13 -17.41 -14.21
N ALA A 178 -4.37 -17.55 -13.76
CA ALA A 178 -5.18 -16.44 -13.27
C ALA A 178 -4.72 -15.91 -11.90
N THR A 179 -3.79 -16.59 -11.22
CA THR A 179 -3.07 -16.08 -10.04
C THR A 179 -2.28 -14.81 -10.34
N PHE A 180 -1.90 -14.62 -11.62
CA PHE A 180 -1.17 -13.47 -12.12
C PHE A 180 -2.09 -12.43 -12.77
N ALA A 181 -3.39 -12.73 -12.89
CA ALA A 181 -4.34 -11.84 -13.54
C ALA A 181 -4.69 -10.66 -12.64
N VAL A 182 -4.80 -9.48 -13.25
CA VAL A 182 -5.37 -8.31 -12.61
C VAL A 182 -6.88 -8.50 -12.47
N GLY A 183 -7.36 -8.28 -11.26
CA GLY A 183 -8.78 -8.24 -10.94
C GLY A 183 -9.31 -6.82 -10.89
N GLU A 184 -10.62 -6.65 -11.05
CA GLU A 184 -11.32 -5.41 -10.78
C GLU A 184 -12.37 -5.61 -9.69
N VAL A 185 -12.34 -4.78 -8.67
CA VAL A 185 -13.33 -4.76 -7.58
C VAL A 185 -14.68 -4.29 -8.13
N ARG A 186 -15.67 -5.17 -8.16
CA ARG A 186 -17.03 -4.87 -8.59
C ARG A 186 -17.94 -4.46 -7.44
N LYS A 187 -17.67 -4.95 -6.24
CA LYS A 187 -18.45 -4.65 -5.05
C LYS A 187 -17.58 -4.75 -3.81
N VAL A 188 -17.83 -3.85 -2.86
CA VAL A 188 -17.14 -3.80 -1.57
C VAL A 188 -18.17 -4.13 -0.50
N TYR A 189 -17.79 -4.98 0.45
CA TYR A 189 -18.67 -5.41 1.54
C TYR A 189 -18.24 -4.84 2.88
N ARG A 190 -19.20 -4.24 3.59
CA ARG A 190 -18.99 -3.59 4.91
C ARG A 190 -17.79 -2.62 4.82
N ASP A 191 -16.90 -2.62 5.80
CA ASP A 191 -15.68 -1.83 5.84
C ASP A 191 -14.55 -2.45 5.00
N SER A 192 -14.85 -2.82 3.75
CA SER A 192 -13.91 -3.49 2.82
C SER A 192 -13.31 -4.80 3.36
N CYS A 193 -14.08 -5.57 4.12
CA CYS A 193 -13.64 -6.87 4.63
C CYS A 193 -13.60 -7.95 3.53
N CYS A 194 -14.48 -7.85 2.54
CA CYS A 194 -14.53 -8.68 1.35
C CYS A 194 -14.84 -7.81 0.13
N VAL A 195 -14.43 -8.29 -1.04
CA VAL A 195 -14.72 -7.67 -2.33
C VAL A 195 -15.15 -8.72 -3.33
N ASP A 196 -16.11 -8.37 -4.19
CA ASP A 196 -16.32 -9.17 -5.40
C ASP A 196 -15.38 -8.66 -6.47
N VAL A 197 -14.62 -9.56 -7.09
CA VAL A 197 -13.62 -9.23 -8.10
C VAL A 197 -13.89 -10.00 -9.38
N THR A 198 -13.68 -9.38 -10.53
CA THR A 198 -13.64 -10.06 -11.85
C THR A 198 -12.21 -10.08 -12.37
N PHE A 199 -11.74 -11.21 -12.89
CA PHE A 199 -10.41 -11.34 -13.53
C PHE A 199 -10.56 -11.43 -15.06
N ALA A 200 -9.68 -10.74 -15.81
CA ALA A 200 -9.88 -10.23 -17.18
C ALA A 200 -10.23 -11.21 -18.32
N MET A 201 -10.33 -12.52 -18.09
CA MET A 201 -10.66 -13.48 -19.17
C MET A 201 -12.05 -14.09 -19.06
N PHE A 202 -12.76 -13.85 -17.95
CA PHE A 202 -14.10 -14.38 -17.73
C PHE A 202 -14.96 -13.37 -16.95
N ASN A 203 -16.22 -13.18 -17.35
CA ASN A 203 -17.20 -12.34 -16.64
C ASN A 203 -17.70 -12.97 -15.32
N TYR A 204 -16.84 -13.72 -14.64
CA TYR A 204 -17.16 -14.39 -13.39
C TYR A 204 -16.79 -13.52 -12.20
N LEU A 205 -17.61 -13.60 -11.16
CA LEU A 205 -17.43 -12.89 -9.91
C LEU A 205 -16.84 -13.82 -8.86
N TYR A 206 -15.85 -13.31 -8.14
CA TYR A 206 -15.19 -14.02 -7.06
C TYR A 206 -15.30 -13.21 -5.79
N HIS A 207 -15.98 -13.77 -4.78
CA HIS A 207 -16.12 -13.13 -3.47
C HIS A 207 -14.88 -13.38 -2.60
N ILE A 208 -13.94 -12.44 -2.59
CA ILE A 208 -12.59 -12.61 -2.04
C ILE A 208 -12.41 -11.78 -0.76
N PRO A 209 -11.82 -12.34 0.31
CA PRO A 209 -11.37 -11.54 1.45
C PRO A 209 -10.36 -10.48 0.99
N ALA A 210 -10.63 -9.20 1.31
CA ALA A 210 -9.82 -8.10 0.79
C ALA A 210 -8.34 -8.19 1.21
N THR A 211 -8.04 -8.80 2.35
CA THR A 211 -6.68 -9.02 2.83
C THR A 211 -5.82 -9.92 1.93
N MET A 212 -6.44 -10.76 1.11
CA MET A 212 -5.74 -11.59 0.13
C MET A 212 -5.29 -10.82 -1.09
N LEU A 213 -5.75 -9.58 -1.21
CA LEU A 213 -5.50 -8.70 -2.32
C LEU A 213 -4.67 -7.51 -1.87
N GLN A 214 -4.05 -6.88 -2.84
CA GLN A 214 -3.45 -5.57 -2.75
C GLN A 214 -3.83 -4.82 -4.02
N LEU A 215 -3.74 -3.50 -3.98
CA LEU A 215 -3.89 -2.73 -5.21
C LEU A 215 -2.86 -3.25 -6.23
N ALA A 216 -3.29 -3.37 -7.48
CA ALA A 216 -2.41 -3.73 -8.58
C ALA A 216 -1.35 -2.62 -8.70
N GLY A 217 -0.10 -2.93 -8.36
CA GLY A 217 1.02 -2.01 -8.62
C GLY A 217 1.20 -1.81 -10.13
N ASN A 218 1.85 -0.71 -10.52
CA ASN A 218 2.02 -0.32 -11.93
C ASN A 218 2.68 -1.38 -12.83
N SER A 219 3.35 -2.40 -12.28
CA SER A 219 3.95 -3.50 -13.04
C SER A 219 2.95 -4.45 -13.69
N TYR A 220 1.68 -4.44 -13.27
CA TYR A 220 0.64 -5.36 -13.77
C TYR A 220 -0.28 -4.77 -14.84
N THR A 221 -0.20 -3.46 -15.10
CA THR A 221 -1.07 -2.73 -16.05
C THR A 221 -0.47 -2.61 -17.47
N SER A 222 0.72 -3.16 -17.72
CA SER A 222 1.52 -2.88 -18.91
C SER A 222 1.44 -3.93 -20.03
N SER A 223 0.57 -4.94 -19.94
CA SER A 223 0.60 -6.09 -20.86
C SER A 223 -0.68 -6.30 -21.68
N GLU A 224 -1.46 -5.26 -21.92
CA GLU A 224 -2.61 -5.32 -22.86
C GLU A 224 -2.72 -4.02 -23.68
N GLU A 225 -1.85 -3.88 -24.69
CA GLU A 225 -2.16 -3.22 -25.97
C GLU A 225 -1.68 -4.10 -27.12
#